data_AF-A0A6S6RQP3-F1
#
_entry.id   AF-A0A6S6RQP3-F1
#
_cell.length_a   1.000
_cell.length_b   1.000
_cell.length_c   1.000
_cell.angle_alpha   90.00
_cell.angle_beta   90.00
_cell.angle_gamma   90.00
#
_symmetry.space_group_name_H-M   'P 1'
#
loop_
_entity.id
_entity.type
_entity.pdbx_description
1 polymer ?
#
loop_
_entity_poly.entity_id
_entity_poly.type
_entity_poly.pdbx_seq_one_letter_code
_entity_poly.pdbx_strand_id
1 'polypeptide(L)'
;MLKPRKDVVWLQVPFSSLQNDHKSDTTLPNGKNYGFPPSTMPIVANKIWAAKNPAAAKLFAIMEIPITDINAQNLRMHNGEAS
;
A
#
# COMPACT_ATOMS: atom_id res chain seq x y z
N MET A 1 12.00 10.86 14.35
CA MET A 1 11.48 9.77 13.48
C MET A 1 12.63 8.91 12.99
N LEU A 2 12.37 7.60 12.85
CA LEU A 2 13.37 6.62 12.39
C LEU A 2 13.48 6.64 10.87
N LYS A 3 14.70 6.66 10.34
CA LYS A 3 14.96 6.67 8.89
C LYS A 3 15.10 5.23 8.38
N PRO A 4 14.32 4.81 7.36
CA PRO A 4 14.47 3.52 6.72
C PRO A 4 15.92 3.26 6.28
N ARG A 5 16.43 2.04 6.49
CA ARG A 5 17.79 1.60 6.16
C ARG A 5 18.93 2.27 6.96
N LYS A 6 18.63 3.23 7.85
CA LYS A 6 19.59 3.80 8.80
C LYS A 6 19.28 3.37 10.23
N ASP A 7 18.04 3.64 10.66
CA ASP A 7 17.61 3.41 12.04
C ASP A 7 16.68 2.20 12.17
N VAL A 8 16.14 1.70 11.05
CA VAL A 8 15.25 0.53 10.99
C VAL A 8 15.57 -0.37 9.79
N VAL A 9 15.53 -1.67 10.04
CA VAL A 9 15.69 -2.75 9.05
C VAL A 9 14.47 -3.66 9.08
N TRP A 10 14.09 -4.16 7.91
CA TRP A 10 13.02 -5.14 7.78
C TRP A 10 13.59 -6.55 7.99
N LEU A 11 12.94 -7.33 8.86
CA LEU A 11 13.32 -8.71 9.14
C LEU A 11 12.66 -9.66 8.13
N GLN A 12 13.45 -10.60 7.62
CA GLN A 12 12.97 -11.61 6.70
C GLN A 12 12.42 -12.82 7.45
N VAL A 13 11.48 -13.52 6.82
CA VAL A 13 10.99 -14.81 7.29
C VAL A 13 11.64 -15.95 6.51
N PRO A 14 11.83 -17.13 7.11
CA PRO A 14 12.45 -18.28 6.44
C PRO A 14 11.53 -18.95 5.40
N PHE A 15 10.21 -18.76 5.50
CA PHE A 15 9.21 -19.29 4.56
C PHE A 15 7.92 -18.48 4.65
N SER A 16 7.12 -18.52 3.57
CA SER A 16 5.79 -17.88 3.52
C SER A 16 4.74 -18.71 4.26
N SER A 17 3.92 -18.05 5.08
CA SER A 17 2.88 -18.71 5.88
C SER A 17 1.64 -17.82 6.00
N LEU A 18 0.96 -17.59 4.88
CA LEU A 18 -0.27 -16.79 4.85
C LEU A 18 -1.45 -17.63 5.38
N GLN A 19 -2.27 -17.02 6.24
CA GLN A 19 -3.49 -17.66 6.72
C GLN A 19 -4.45 -17.87 5.54
N ASN A 20 -4.98 -19.08 5.40
CA ASN A 20 -5.86 -19.52 4.30
C ASN A 20 -5.20 -19.67 2.92
N ASP A 21 -3.88 -19.44 2.79
CA ASP A 21 -3.15 -19.70 1.54
C ASP A 21 -1.72 -20.16 1.80
N HIS A 22 -1.55 -21.48 1.92
CA HIS A 22 -0.27 -22.13 2.19
C HIS A 22 0.64 -22.25 0.95
N LYS A 23 0.20 -21.81 -0.23
CA LYS A 23 0.97 -21.96 -1.49
C LYS A 23 1.52 -20.64 -2.02
N SER A 24 1.04 -19.50 -1.52
CA SER A 24 1.50 -18.20 -1.96
C SER A 24 2.89 -17.87 -1.45
N ASP A 25 3.79 -17.54 -2.39
CA ASP A 25 5.13 -17.03 -2.11
C ASP A 25 5.07 -15.52 -1.88
N THR A 26 5.62 -15.08 -0.75
CA THR A 26 5.72 -13.66 -0.37
C THR A 26 7.09 -13.07 -0.67
N THR A 27 7.93 -13.78 -1.43
CA THR A 27 9.19 -13.27 -1.93
C THR A 27 8.95 -12.11 -2.89
N LEU A 28 9.50 -10.95 -2.57
CA LEU A 28 9.37 -9.74 -3.37
C LEU A 28 10.36 -9.74 -4.55
N PRO A 29 10.18 -8.88 -5.57
CA PRO A 29 11.07 -8.81 -6.74
C PRO A 29 12.55 -8.53 -6.43
N ASN A 30 12.86 -8.05 -5.22
CA ASN A 30 14.22 -7.85 -4.73
C ASN A 30 14.84 -9.11 -4.11
N GLY A 31 14.19 -10.27 -4.22
CA GLY A 31 14.62 -11.57 -3.70
C GLY A 31 14.47 -11.74 -2.19
N LYS A 32 13.86 -10.78 -1.48
CA LYS A 32 13.67 -10.84 -0.02
C LYS A 32 12.24 -11.26 0.32
N ASN A 33 12.10 -12.07 1.36
CA ASN A 33 10.81 -12.50 1.87
C ASN A 33 10.53 -11.88 3.25
N TYR A 34 9.54 -11.00 3.31
CA TYR A 34 9.15 -10.32 4.56
C TYR A 34 7.86 -10.90 5.17
N GLY A 35 7.34 -12.01 4.62
CA GLY A 35 6.14 -12.68 5.11
C GLY A 35 4.82 -12.04 4.70
N PHE A 36 4.85 -10.95 3.93
CA PHE A 36 3.66 -10.27 3.43
C PHE A 36 3.79 -10.02 1.92
N PRO A 37 2.72 -10.25 1.14
CA PRO A 37 2.68 -9.82 -0.25
C PRO A 37 2.66 -8.28 -0.33
N PRO A 38 2.96 -7.69 -1.50
CA PRO A 38 2.72 -6.27 -1.74
C PRO A 38 1.25 -5.91 -1.47
N SER A 39 1.01 -4.94 -0.59
CA SER A 39 -0.33 -4.42 -0.33
C SER A 39 -0.70 -3.37 -1.37
N THR A 40 -1.89 -3.49 -1.96
CA THR A 40 -2.48 -2.49 -2.86
C THR A 40 -3.73 -1.89 -2.23
N MET A 41 -3.92 -0.57 -2.37
CA MET A 41 -5.11 0.14 -1.87
C MET A 41 -5.97 0.59 -3.05
N PRO A 42 -7.03 -0.17 -3.42
CA PRO A 42 -7.91 0.22 -4.50
C PRO A 42 -8.95 1.25 -4.03
N ILE A 43 -9.41 2.09 -4.96
CA ILE A 43 -10.62 2.89 -4.75
C ILE A 43 -11.82 1.98 -4.99
N VAL A 44 -12.70 1.89 -4.00
CA VAL A 44 -13.94 1.11 -4.09
C VAL A 44 -15.13 2.07 -4.01
N ALA A 45 -16.09 1.88 -4.91
CA ALA A 45 -17.29 2.71 -4.97
C ALA A 45 -18.55 1.85 -5.09
N ASN A 46 -19.68 2.37 -4.60
CA ASN A 46 -20.98 1.74 -4.82
C ASN A 46 -21.29 1.65 -6.32
N LYS A 47 -21.71 0.46 -6.78
CA LYS A 47 -21.93 0.17 -8.21
C LYS A 47 -22.99 1.07 -8.86
N ILE A 48 -24.12 1.30 -8.20
CA ILE A 48 -25.21 2.13 -8.73
C ILE A 48 -24.75 3.60 -8.81
N TRP A 49 -24.03 4.06 -7.79
CA TRP A 49 -23.48 5.41 -7.78
C TRP A 49 -22.45 5.61 -8.90
N ALA A 50 -21.54 4.67 -9.10
CA ALA A 50 -20.51 4.76 -10.14
C ALA A 50 -21.12 4.78 -11.55
N ALA A 51 -22.19 4.00 -11.79
CA ALA A 51 -22.91 4.01 -13.06
C ALA A 51 -23.59 5.36 -13.35
N LYS A 52 -24.08 6.05 -12.31
CA LYS A 52 -24.68 7.39 -12.43
C LYS A 52 -23.63 8.51 -12.54
N ASN A 53 -22.38 8.25 -12.18
CA ASN A 53 -21.29 9.23 -12.16
C ASN A 53 -20.08 8.74 -12.98
N PRO A 54 -20.22 8.60 -14.32
CA PRO A 54 -19.21 7.96 -15.16
C PRO A 54 -17.87 8.70 -15.18
N ALA A 55 -17.86 10.03 -15.06
CA ALA A 55 -16.63 10.81 -14.98
C ALA A 55 -15.82 10.49 -13.72
N ALA A 56 -16.48 10.45 -12.55
CA ALA A 56 -15.84 10.07 -11.29
C ALA A 56 -15.41 8.60 -11.28
N ALA A 57 -16.23 7.70 -11.84
CA ALA A 57 -15.87 6.30 -11.99
C ALA A 57 -14.62 6.12 -12.86
N LYS A 58 -14.49 6.91 -13.95
CA LYS A 58 -13.29 6.89 -14.79
C LYS A 58 -12.07 7.41 -14.04
N LEU A 59 -12.22 8.50 -13.28
CA LEU A 59 -11.15 9.01 -12.42
C LEU A 59 -10.68 7.94 -11.43
N PHE A 60 -11.59 7.31 -10.69
CA PHE A 60 -11.25 6.26 -9.72
C PHE A 60 -10.55 5.06 -10.36
N ALA A 61 -10.87 4.73 -11.61
CA ALA A 61 -10.25 3.60 -12.31
C ALA A 61 -8.82 3.86 -12.80
N ILE A 62 -8.42 5.13 -12.96
CA ILE A 62 -7.10 5.49 -13.49
C ILE A 62 -6.22 6.25 -12.49
N MET A 63 -6.79 6.65 -11.35
CA MET A 63 -6.07 7.42 -10.36
C MET A 63 -5.08 6.53 -9.62
N GLU A 64 -3.83 6.96 -9.61
CA GLU A 64 -2.75 6.34 -8.86
C GLU A 64 -2.08 7.41 -8.00
N ILE A 65 -1.68 7.05 -6.78
CA ILE A 65 -0.96 7.93 -5.88
C ILE A 65 0.30 7.18 -5.41
N PRO A 66 1.51 7.73 -5.65
CA PRO A 66 2.74 7.12 -5.15
C PRO A 66 2.74 7.01 -3.62
N ILE A 67 3.16 5.86 -3.09
CA ILE A 67 3.24 5.64 -1.64
C ILE A 67 4.22 6.62 -0.95
N THR A 68 5.24 7.09 -1.67
CA THR A 68 6.20 8.10 -1.19
C THR A 68 5.52 9.42 -0.85
N ASP A 69 4.51 9.81 -1.64
CA ASP A 69 3.82 11.08 -1.49
C ASP A 69 2.85 11.01 -0.30
N ILE A 70 2.19 9.85 -0.12
CA ILE A 70 1.39 9.53 1.07
C ILE A 70 2.26 9.58 2.33
N ASN A 71 3.44 8.95 2.32
CA ASN A 71 4.36 8.98 3.46
C ASN A 71 4.84 10.40 3.78
N ALA A 72 5.16 11.20 2.76
CA ALA A 72 5.57 12.58 2.94
C ALA A 72 4.44 13.44 3.54
N GLN A 73 3.21 13.24 3.08
CA GLN A 73 2.04 13.94 3.59
C GLN A 73 1.72 13.53 5.04
N ASN A 74 1.74 12.23 5.36
CA ASN A 74 1.57 11.73 6.72
C ASN A 74 2.62 12.28 7.68
N LEU A 75 3.88 12.42 7.23
CA LEU A 75 4.95 13.03 8.02
C LEU A 75 4.66 14.50 8.33
N ARG A 76 4.17 15.27 7.34
CA ARG A 76 3.80 16.68 7.55
C ARG A 76 2.66 16.82 8.56
N MET A 77 1.61 16.00 8.44
CA MET A 77 0.52 15.94 9.42
C MET A 77 1.03 15.59 10.82
N HIS A 78 1.89 14.58 10.94
CA HIS A 78 2.51 14.20 12.21
C HIS A 78 3.31 15.37 12.84
N ASN A 79 3.90 16.24 12.01
CA ASN A 79 4.64 17.41 12.46
C ASN A 79 3.74 18.64 12.73
N GLY A 80 2.42 18.50 12.65
CA GLY A 80 1.46 19.53 13.01
C GLY A 80 0.93 20.38 11.85
N GLU A 81 1.24 20.03 10.60
CA GLU A 81 0.58 20.66 9.44
C GLU A 81 -0.91 20.26 9.42
N ALA A 82 -1.78 21.27 9.40
CA ALA A 82 -3.23 21.12 9.28
C ALA A 82 -3.69 21.59 7.89
N SER A 83 -4.88 21.12 7.49
CA SER A 83 -5.54 21.47 6.23
C SER A 83 -5.85 22.96 6.08
#